data_AF-A0A430FIF3-F1
#
_entry.id   AF-A0A430FIF3-F1
#
_cell.length_a   1.000
_cell.length_b   1.000
_cell.length_c   1.000
_cell.angle_alpha   90.00
_cell.angle_beta   90.00
_cell.angle_gamma   90.00
#
_symmetry.space_group_name_H-M   'P 1'
#
loop_
_entity.id
_entity.type
_entity.pdbx_description
1 polymer ?
#
loop_
_entity_poly.entity_id
_entity_poly.type
_entity_poly.pdbx_seq_one_letter_code
_entity_poly.pdbx_strand_id
1 'polypeptide(L)'
;MPFPQLFASPEFWSAFLVASVGSGGVLAWILRRIDRHLDRHDMTITRDELDRALAESPVILALESKLDRDYTRLDESERDRRAIRLDVLRIEMFAHTNTRTQHERQLEAGKEYLALGGNGLGHARYDALKADYVRRETECDWEYR
;
A
#
# COMPACT_ATOMS: atom_id res chain seq x y z
N MET A 1 4.00 40.73 9.01
CA MET A 1 4.21 39.29 9.25
C MET A 1 5.71 39.04 9.34
N PRO A 2 6.24 38.52 10.46
CA PRO A 2 7.69 38.34 10.64
C PRO A 2 8.15 37.07 9.90
N PHE A 3 9.15 37.20 9.02
CA PHE A 3 9.85 36.07 8.41
C PHE A 3 10.77 35.40 9.44
N PRO A 4 10.89 34.06 9.47
CA PRO A 4 11.63 33.37 10.52
C PRO A 4 13.15 33.60 10.40
N GLN A 5 13.77 33.95 11.52
CA GLN A 5 15.19 34.32 11.67
C GLN A 5 16.18 33.13 11.49
N LEU A 6 15.75 32.03 10.86
CA LEU A 6 16.54 30.79 10.74
C LEU A 6 17.76 30.94 9.82
N PHE A 7 17.73 31.87 8.86
CA PHE A 7 18.83 32.08 7.90
C PHE A 7 19.93 33.05 8.40
N ALA A 8 19.71 33.70 9.54
CA ALA A 8 20.62 34.71 10.09
C ALA A 8 21.56 34.16 11.18
N SER A 9 21.35 32.92 11.65
CA SER A 9 22.22 32.34 12.68
C SER A 9 23.47 31.71 12.05
N PRO A 10 24.67 31.97 12.60
CA PRO A 10 25.91 31.34 12.13
C PRO A 10 25.91 29.82 12.34
N GLU A 11 25.10 29.32 13.27
CA GLU A 11 24.87 27.89 13.54
C GLU A 11 24.15 27.17 12.40
N PHE A 12 23.26 27.85 11.67
CA PHE A 12 22.58 27.27 10.51
C PHE A 12 23.58 27.02 9.36
N TRP A 13 24.46 27.98 9.09
CA TRP A 13 25.46 27.86 8.01
C TRP A 13 26.54 26.83 8.34
N SER A 14 26.95 26.70 9.60
CA SER A 14 27.89 25.66 10.01
C SER A 14 27.27 24.26 9.92
N ALA A 15 26.02 24.09 10.36
CA ALA A 15 25.30 22.82 10.19
C ALA A 15 25.09 22.45 8.71
N PHE A 16 24.76 23.42 7.86
CA PHE A 16 24.61 23.22 6.42
C PHE A 16 25.92 22.82 5.75
N LEU A 17 27.05 23.44 6.10
CA LEU A 17 28.37 23.09 5.59
C LEU A 17 28.84 21.71 6.04
N VAL A 18 28.65 21.37 7.31
CA VAL A 18 29.00 20.03 7.85
C VAL A 18 28.14 18.95 7.21
N ALA A 19 26.84 19.19 7.02
CA ALA A 19 25.96 18.27 6.30
C ALA A 19 26.36 18.12 4.82
N SER A 20 26.69 19.22 4.14
CA SER A 20 27.11 19.21 2.73
C SER A 20 28.44 18.47 2.52
N VAL A 21 29.42 18.67 3.41
CA VAL A 21 30.71 17.99 3.37
C VAL A 21 30.59 16.51 3.78
N GLY A 22 29.72 16.20 4.74
CA GLY A 22 29.42 14.82 5.15
C GLY A 22 28.74 14.00 4.06
N SER A 23 27.74 14.56 3.38
CA SER A 23 27.03 13.89 2.29
C SER A 23 27.88 13.73 1.03
N GLY A 24 28.68 14.74 0.68
CA GLY A 24 29.61 14.68 -0.44
C GLY A 24 30.76 13.71 -0.22
N GLY A 25 31.31 13.65 1.00
CA GLY A 25 32.40 12.75 1.36
C GLY A 25 31.98 11.26 1.35
N VAL A 26 30.77 10.94 1.81
CA VAL A 26 30.25 9.57 1.78
C VAL A 26 29.95 9.13 0.36
N LEU A 27 29.30 9.98 -0.46
CA LEU A 27 29.07 9.67 -1.88
C LEU A 27 30.39 9.55 -2.64
N ALA A 28 31.35 10.45 -2.42
CA ALA A 28 32.67 10.37 -3.04
C ALA A 28 33.46 9.14 -2.57
N TRP A 29 33.30 8.71 -1.31
CA TRP A 29 33.92 7.48 -0.80
C TRP A 29 33.27 6.24 -1.41
N ILE A 30 31.94 6.19 -1.53
CA ILE A 30 31.20 5.09 -2.18
C ILE A 30 31.57 5.02 -3.66
N LEU A 31 31.53 6.15 -4.37
CA LEU A 31 31.91 6.21 -5.77
C LEU A 31 33.37 5.81 -5.97
N ARG A 32 34.30 6.32 -5.13
CA ARG A 32 35.71 5.94 -5.22
C ARG A 32 35.99 4.50 -4.80
N ARG A 33 35.14 3.89 -3.96
CA ARG A 33 35.22 2.47 -3.60
C ARG A 33 34.82 1.61 -4.78
N ILE A 34 33.73 1.97 -5.47
CA ILE A 34 33.24 1.31 -6.67
C ILE A 34 34.24 1.48 -7.81
N ASP A 35 34.70 2.71 -8.06
CA ASP A 35 35.65 3.07 -9.11
C ASP A 35 36.97 2.32 -8.92
N ARG A 36 37.53 2.29 -7.71
CA ARG A 36 38.78 1.53 -7.42
C ARG A 36 38.59 0.01 -7.47
N HIS A 37 37.35 -0.48 -7.43
CA HIS A 37 37.03 -1.89 -7.63
C HIS A 37 36.80 -2.21 -9.12
N LEU A 38 36.35 -1.24 -9.92
CA LEU A 38 36.23 -1.34 -11.38
C LEU A 38 37.57 -1.15 -12.09
N ASP A 39 38.39 -0.16 -11.69
CA ASP A 39 39.70 0.16 -12.29
C ASP A 39 40.72 -0.97 -12.13
N ARG A 40 40.54 -1.83 -11.11
CA ARG A 40 41.38 -3.02 -10.92
C ARG A 40 40.98 -4.19 -11.83
N HIS A 41 39.83 -4.09 -12.48
CA HIS A 41 39.28 -5.08 -13.41
C HIS A 41 39.11 -4.45 -14.81
N ASP A 42 40.17 -3.84 -15.35
CA ASP A 42 40.30 -3.54 -16.78
C ASP A 42 40.53 -4.81 -17.61
N MET A 43 39.63 -5.77 -17.44
CA MET A 43 39.37 -6.86 -18.34
C MET A 43 37.89 -6.76 -18.61
N THR A 44 37.53 -6.62 -19.89
CA THR A 44 36.14 -6.65 -20.37
C THR A 44 35.35 -7.72 -19.64
N ILE A 45 34.63 -7.34 -18.60
CA ILE A 45 33.83 -8.25 -17.79
C ILE A 45 32.79 -8.80 -18.74
N THR A 46 32.95 -10.08 -19.07
CA THR A 46 31.99 -10.78 -19.90
C THR A 46 30.67 -10.87 -19.14
N ARG A 47 29.55 -10.85 -19.85
CA ARG A 47 28.21 -10.94 -19.25
C ARG A 47 28.10 -12.10 -18.25
N ASP A 48 28.78 -13.20 -18.54
CA ASP A 48 28.83 -14.40 -17.71
C ASP A 48 29.57 -14.20 -16.38
N GLU A 49 30.62 -13.38 -16.33
CA GLU A 49 31.32 -13.02 -15.08
C GLU A 49 30.49 -12.06 -14.23
N LEU A 50 29.76 -11.14 -14.86
CA LEU A 50 28.82 -10.28 -14.13
C LEU A 50 27.67 -11.09 -13.55
N ASP A 51 27.07 -11.99 -14.33
CA ASP A 51 26.00 -12.88 -13.87
C ASP A 51 26.50 -13.80 -12.75
N ARG A 52 27.75 -14.27 -12.82
CA ARG A 52 28.39 -15.06 -11.75
C ARG A 52 28.66 -14.24 -10.50
N ALA A 53 29.18 -13.03 -10.61
CA ALA A 53 29.42 -12.14 -9.47
C ALA A 53 28.12 -11.68 -8.82
N LEU A 54 27.05 -11.50 -9.60
CA LEU A 54 25.71 -11.18 -9.09
C LEU A 54 25.10 -12.40 -8.37
N ALA A 55 25.28 -13.61 -8.90
CA ALA A 55 24.81 -14.86 -8.28
C ALA A 55 25.56 -15.23 -7.00
N GLU A 56 26.85 -14.89 -6.90
CA GLU A 56 27.68 -15.15 -5.72
C GLU A 56 27.65 -13.99 -4.71
N SER A 57 27.03 -12.85 -5.04
CA SER A 57 26.98 -11.67 -4.17
C SER A 57 26.07 -11.91 -2.96
N PRO A 58 26.61 -11.91 -1.73
CA PRO A 58 25.81 -12.13 -0.52
C PRO A 58 24.76 -11.03 -0.31
N VAL A 59 24.98 -9.85 -0.89
CA VAL A 59 24.02 -8.73 -0.84
C VAL A 59 22.79 -9.02 -1.71
N ILE A 60 22.99 -9.62 -2.89
CA ILE A 60 21.90 -9.92 -3.82
C ILE A 60 21.06 -11.08 -3.29
N LEU A 61 21.70 -12.13 -2.78
CA LEU A 61 20.99 -13.22 -2.11
C LEU A 61 20.23 -12.74 -0.86
N ALA A 62 20.81 -11.82 -0.08
CA ALA A 62 20.12 -11.20 1.05
C ALA A 62 18.93 -10.32 0.61
N LEU A 63 19.04 -9.64 -0.54
CA LEU A 63 17.97 -8.81 -1.08
C LEU A 63 16.83 -9.66 -1.66
N GLU A 64 17.15 -10.73 -2.37
CA GLU A 64 16.19 -11.70 -2.90
C GLU A 64 15.41 -12.38 -1.77
N SER A 65 16.11 -12.90 -0.75
CA SER A 65 15.46 -13.51 0.41
C SER A 65 14.60 -12.53 1.22
N LYS A 66 14.97 -11.24 1.24
CA LYS A 66 14.15 -10.19 1.85
C LYS A 66 12.91 -9.89 0.99
N LEU A 67 13.08 -9.78 -0.32
CA LEU A 67 11.99 -9.50 -1.25
C LEU A 67 10.95 -10.62 -1.25
N ASP A 68 11.39 -11.88 -1.21
CA ASP A 68 10.51 -13.05 -1.10
C ASP A 68 9.69 -13.03 0.20
N ARG A 69 10.34 -12.70 1.33
CA ARG A 69 9.67 -12.54 2.62
C ARG A 69 8.67 -11.38 2.63
N ASP A 70 9.07 -10.23 2.08
CA ASP A 70 8.22 -9.05 2.04
C ASP A 70 7.02 -9.26 1.10
N TYR A 71 7.21 -9.97 -0.02
CA TYR A 71 6.14 -10.36 -0.93
C TYR A 71 5.13 -11.28 -0.25
N THR A 72 5.60 -12.30 0.46
CA THR A 72 4.74 -13.20 1.24
C THR A 72 3.93 -12.44 2.29
N ARG A 73 4.59 -11.54 3.04
CA ARG A 73 3.93 -10.70 4.05
C ARG A 73 2.87 -9.76 3.43
N LEU A 74 3.14 -9.23 2.24
CA LEU A 74 2.22 -8.34 1.55
C LEU A 74 0.97 -9.10 1.08
N ASP A 75 1.16 -10.29 0.50
CA ASP A 75 0.09 -11.19 0.07
C ASP A 75 -0.79 -11.64 1.25
N GLU A 76 -0.20 -11.97 2.41
CA GLU A 76 -0.93 -12.19 3.66
C GLU A 76 -1.75 -10.96 4.09
N SER A 77 -1.14 -9.77 4.06
CA SER A 77 -1.83 -8.52 4.43
C SER A 77 -2.99 -8.20 3.48
N GLU A 78 -2.87 -8.50 2.19
CA GLU A 78 -3.94 -8.30 1.21
C GLU A 78 -5.11 -9.25 1.45
N ARG A 79 -4.83 -10.52 1.79
CA ARG A 79 -5.87 -11.48 2.19
C ARG A 79 -6.62 -11.01 3.44
N ASP A 80 -5.89 -10.55 4.46
CA ASP A 80 -6.48 -10.04 5.70
C ASP A 80 -7.35 -8.80 5.44
N ARG A 81 -6.87 -7.85 4.64
CA ARG A 81 -7.65 -6.66 4.26
C ARG A 81 -8.93 -7.04 3.52
N ARG A 82 -8.86 -8.01 2.61
CA ARG A 82 -10.04 -8.51 1.90
C ARG A 82 -11.04 -9.17 2.85
N ALA A 83 -10.57 -9.97 3.80
CA ALA A 83 -11.42 -10.60 4.82
C ALA A 83 -12.12 -9.55 5.70
N ILE A 84 -11.36 -8.58 6.22
CA ILE A 84 -11.91 -7.46 7.01
C ILE A 84 -12.93 -6.66 6.20
N ARG A 85 -12.64 -6.39 4.91
CA ARG A 85 -13.57 -5.66 4.05
C ARG A 85 -14.89 -6.41 3.88
N LEU A 86 -14.84 -7.73 3.67
CA LEU A 86 -16.04 -8.57 3.60
C LEU A 86 -16.85 -8.51 4.90
N ASP A 87 -16.20 -8.53 6.07
CA ASP A 87 -16.89 -8.47 7.35
C ASP A 87 -17.55 -7.10 7.59
N VAL A 88 -16.87 -6.01 7.25
CA VAL A 88 -17.45 -4.65 7.34
C VAL A 88 -18.67 -4.50 6.43
N LEU A 89 -18.56 -4.91 5.17
CA LEU A 89 -19.66 -4.84 4.22
C LEU A 89 -20.84 -5.72 4.66
N ARG A 90 -20.56 -6.89 5.25
CA ARG A 90 -21.60 -7.74 5.85
C ARG A 90 -22.29 -7.02 7.00
N ILE A 91 -21.55 -6.46 7.95
CA ILE A 91 -22.14 -5.73 9.09
C ILE A 91 -23.06 -4.60 8.59
N GLU A 92 -22.60 -3.84 7.60
CA GLU A 92 -23.37 -2.74 7.02
C GLU A 92 -24.66 -3.22 6.35
N MET A 93 -24.57 -4.25 5.49
CA MET A 93 -25.71 -4.85 4.79
C MET A 93 -26.75 -5.48 5.74
N PHE A 94 -26.30 -6.02 6.88
CA PHE A 94 -27.17 -6.65 7.88
C PHE A 94 -27.70 -5.69 8.95
N ALA A 95 -27.28 -4.42 8.94
CA ALA A 95 -27.82 -3.43 9.87
C ALA A 95 -29.34 -3.23 9.68
N HIS A 96 -29.99 -2.71 10.72
CA HIS A 96 -31.42 -2.38 10.66
C HIS A 96 -31.63 -1.19 9.72
N THR A 97 -32.62 -1.28 8.84
CA THR A 97 -32.90 -0.26 7.82
C THR A 97 -33.92 0.75 8.35
N ASN A 98 -33.46 1.93 8.76
CA ASN A 98 -34.30 2.95 9.40
C ASN A 98 -34.59 4.15 8.50
N THR A 99 -33.89 4.28 7.36
CA THR A 99 -34.05 5.39 6.43
C THR A 99 -33.81 4.93 5.00
N ARG A 100 -34.35 5.68 4.03
CA ARG A 100 -34.11 5.42 2.60
C ARG A 100 -32.62 5.46 2.25
N THR A 101 -31.90 6.48 2.70
CA THR A 101 -30.46 6.62 2.43
C THR A 101 -29.66 5.46 3.01
N GLN A 102 -30.03 4.97 4.19
CA GLN A 102 -29.41 3.78 4.75
C GLN A 102 -29.72 2.53 3.90
N HIS A 103 -30.96 2.40 3.41
CA HIS A 103 -31.33 1.30 2.53
C HIS A 103 -30.48 1.29 1.23
N GLU A 104 -30.33 2.45 0.59
CA GLU A 104 -29.50 2.60 -0.62
C GLU A 104 -28.05 2.24 -0.33
N ARG A 105 -27.52 2.72 0.80
CA ARG A 105 -26.16 2.40 1.25
C ARG A 105 -25.97 0.90 1.51
N GLN A 106 -26.97 0.23 2.07
CA GLN A 106 -26.97 -1.23 2.26
C GLN A 106 -26.97 -2.00 0.94
N LEU A 107 -27.68 -1.49 -0.07
CA LEU A 107 -27.65 -2.07 -1.42
C LEU A 107 -26.27 -1.90 -2.06
N GLU A 108 -25.61 -0.75 -1.90
CA GLU A 108 -24.25 -0.57 -2.39
C GLU A 108 -23.24 -1.46 -1.65
N ALA A 109 -23.33 -1.53 -0.32
CA ALA A 109 -22.51 -2.44 0.48
C ALA A 109 -22.74 -3.91 0.06
N GLY A 110 -23.98 -4.29 -0.23
CA GLY A 110 -24.33 -5.61 -0.73
C GLY A 110 -23.73 -5.90 -2.10
N LYS A 111 -23.82 -4.98 -3.06
CA LYS A 111 -23.18 -5.13 -4.38
C LYS A 111 -21.67 -5.36 -4.26
N GLU A 112 -21.00 -4.56 -3.44
CA GLU A 112 -19.55 -4.69 -3.20
C GLU A 112 -19.22 -6.03 -2.51
N TYR A 113 -20.01 -6.42 -1.52
CA TYR A 113 -19.85 -7.70 -0.82
C TYR A 113 -19.95 -8.90 -1.78
N LEU A 114 -20.92 -8.88 -2.70
CA LEU A 114 -21.06 -9.95 -3.70
C LEU A 114 -19.90 -9.95 -4.69
N ALA A 115 -19.44 -8.78 -5.14
CA ALA A 115 -18.28 -8.67 -6.03
C ALA A 115 -16.99 -9.24 -5.41
N LEU A 116 -16.85 -9.14 -4.09
CA LEU A 116 -15.71 -9.70 -3.34
C LEU A 116 -15.83 -11.21 -3.07
N GLY A 117 -16.89 -11.89 -3.51
CA GLY A 117 -17.10 -13.32 -3.31
C GLY A 117 -17.90 -13.64 -2.03
N GLY A 118 -18.87 -12.80 -1.69
CA GLY A 118 -19.78 -12.99 -0.56
C GLY A 118 -20.46 -14.37 -0.52
N ASN A 119 -20.84 -14.80 0.68
CA ASN A 119 -21.50 -16.10 0.90
C ASN A 119 -23.01 -16.08 0.53
N GLY A 120 -23.62 -17.28 0.44
CA GLY A 120 -25.02 -17.43 0.07
C GLY A 120 -26.03 -16.71 0.98
N LEU A 121 -25.73 -16.59 2.27
CA LEU A 121 -26.58 -15.82 3.20
C LEU A 121 -26.57 -14.32 2.84
N GLY A 122 -25.41 -13.78 2.44
CA GLY A 122 -25.32 -12.40 1.98
C GLY A 122 -26.03 -12.16 0.65
N HIS A 123 -26.00 -13.12 -0.28
CA HIS A 123 -26.83 -13.07 -1.49
C HIS A 123 -28.32 -12.99 -1.16
N ALA A 124 -28.82 -13.89 -0.30
CA ALA A 124 -30.22 -13.89 0.10
C ALA A 124 -30.63 -12.57 0.80
N ARG A 125 -29.74 -12.01 1.63
CA ARG A 125 -29.98 -10.71 2.28
C ARG A 125 -30.03 -9.56 1.27
N TYR A 126 -29.12 -9.54 0.31
CA TYR A 126 -29.10 -8.53 -0.75
C TYR A 126 -30.37 -8.59 -1.61
N ASP A 127 -30.82 -9.79 -1.99
CA ASP A 127 -32.05 -9.97 -2.76
C ASP A 127 -33.28 -9.52 -1.96
N ALA A 128 -33.34 -9.82 -0.66
CA ALA A 128 -34.40 -9.35 0.22
C ALA A 128 -34.42 -7.81 0.35
N LEU A 129 -33.26 -7.18 0.52
CA LEU A 129 -33.15 -5.71 0.53
C LEU A 129 -33.61 -5.12 -0.80
N LYS A 130 -33.16 -5.68 -1.92
CA LYS A 130 -33.54 -5.20 -3.25
C LYS A 130 -35.04 -5.32 -3.50
N ALA A 131 -35.64 -6.44 -3.11
CA ALA A 131 -37.09 -6.64 -3.20
C ALA A 131 -37.85 -5.64 -2.32
N ASP A 132 -37.39 -5.39 -1.09
CA ASP A 132 -37.99 -4.40 -0.19
C ASP A 132 -37.90 -2.98 -0.77
N TYR A 133 -36.74 -2.60 -1.33
CA TYR A 133 -36.54 -1.30 -1.97
C TYR A 133 -37.50 -1.10 -3.15
N VAL A 134 -37.59 -2.09 -4.05
CA VAL A 134 -38.48 -2.04 -5.22
C VAL A 134 -39.95 -1.96 -4.79
N ARG A 135 -40.35 -2.72 -3.76
CA ARG A 135 -41.72 -2.65 -3.22
C ARG A 135 -42.03 -1.24 -2.73
N ARG A 136 -41.16 -0.67 -1.90
CA ARG A 136 -41.29 0.70 -1.36
C ARG A 136 -41.32 1.77 -2.44
N GLU A 137 -40.49 1.62 -3.46
CA GLU A 137 -40.47 2.51 -4.62
C GLU A 137 -41.79 2.46 -5.40
N THR A 138 -42.34 1.26 -5.59
CA THR A 138 -43.59 1.04 -6.30
C THR A 138 -44.80 1.56 -5.52
N GLU A 139 -44.80 1.36 -4.20
CA GLU A 139 -45.87 1.78 -3.29
C GLU A 139 -45.74 3.26 -2.87
N CYS A 140 -44.63 3.92 -3.24
CA CYS A 140 -44.22 5.23 -2.74
C CYS A 140 -44.18 5.31 -1.19
N ASP A 141 -43.95 4.17 -0.52
CA ASP A 141 -43.90 4.05 0.93
C ASP A 141 -42.45 4.04 1.45
N TRP A 142 -42.02 5.21 1.91
CA TRP A 142 -40.70 5.42 2.49
C TRP A 142 -40.70 5.46 4.01
N GLU A 143 -41.78 5.03 4.66
CA GLU A 143 -41.82 4.92 6.12
C GLU A 143 -41.10 3.64 6.57
N TYR A 144 -39.95 3.85 7.20
CA TYR A 144 -39.20 2.80 7.90
C TYR A 144 -39.63 2.81 9.37
N ARG A 145 -39.77 1.63 9.98
CA ARG A 145 -40.19 1.43 11.38
C ARG A 145 -39.11 0.74 12.17
#